data_AF-A0AA51U3S4-F1
#
_entry.id   AF-A0AA51U3S4-F1
#
_cell.length_a   1.000
_cell.length_b   1.000
_cell.length_c   1.000
_cell.angle_alpha   90.00
_cell.angle_beta   90.00
_cell.angle_gamma   90.00
#
_symmetry.space_group_name_H-M   'P 1'
#
loop_
_entity.id
_entity.type
_entity.pdbx_description
1 polymer ?
#
loop_
_entity_poly.entity_id
_entity_poly.type
_entity_poly.pdbx_seq_one_letter_code
_entity_poly.pdbx_strand_id
1 'polypeptide(L)'
;MNKPAHDWTDFPDERVFGGAGEQPGSQASYWRETEIKRRLYLLQKRALEEQVKATATQQKAIEAQREATKAQNAAVAEMRHQSKIMFWSVIGIFATAVVTLIAAFIS
;
A
#
# COMPACT_ATOMS: atom_id res chain seq x y z
N MET A 1 -22.27 41.95 7.39
CA MET A 1 -22.76 40.76 8.11
C MET A 1 -22.49 40.97 9.58
N ASN A 2 -23.52 41.08 10.42
CA ASN A 2 -23.36 41.18 11.87
C ASN A 2 -22.84 39.84 12.41
N LYS A 3 -21.75 39.88 13.18
CA LYS A 3 -21.26 38.72 13.93
C LYS A 3 -22.38 38.23 14.87
N PRO A 4 -22.63 36.93 14.99
CA PRO A 4 -23.58 36.43 15.98
C PRO A 4 -23.13 36.84 17.40
N ALA A 5 -24.08 37.05 18.31
CA ALA A 5 -23.83 37.43 19.70
C ALA A 5 -22.97 36.42 20.49
N HIS A 6 -22.80 35.20 19.96
CA HIS A 6 -21.90 34.17 20.45
C HIS A 6 -21.11 33.54 19.31
N ASP A 7 -19.81 33.30 19.53
CA ASP A 7 -18.95 32.56 18.61
C ASP A 7 -19.21 31.05 18.77
N TRP A 8 -19.80 30.44 17.74
CA TRP A 8 -20.13 29.01 17.71
C TRP A 8 -18.91 28.13 17.46
N THR A 9 -17.80 28.70 17.01
CA THR A 9 -16.60 27.93 16.70
C THR A 9 -15.88 27.42 17.95
N ASP A 10 -16.00 28.15 19.06
CA ASP A 10 -15.39 27.80 20.35
C ASP A 10 -16.22 26.79 21.17
N PHE A 11 -17.43 26.46 20.73
CA PHE A 11 -18.31 25.60 21.49
C PHE A 11 -17.87 24.13 21.37
N PRO A 12 -17.91 23.36 22.47
CA PRO A 12 -17.58 21.95 22.44
C PRO A 12 -18.60 21.17 21.61
N ASP A 13 -18.20 20.03 21.03
CA ASP A 13 -19.04 19.24 20.13
C ASP A 13 -20.36 18.85 20.80
N GLU A 14 -20.34 18.49 22.09
CA GLU A 14 -21.55 18.11 22.83
C GLU A 14 -22.60 19.22 22.84
N ARG A 15 -22.16 20.49 22.84
CA ARG A 15 -23.06 21.64 22.84
C ARG A 15 -23.56 21.97 21.44
N VAL A 16 -22.71 21.82 20.42
CA VAL A 16 -23.07 22.08 19.01
C VAL A 16 -24.00 20.99 18.47
N PHE A 17 -23.79 19.72 18.84
CA PHE A 17 -24.61 18.60 18.41
C PHE A 17 -25.81 18.32 19.33
N GLY A 18 -25.74 18.72 20.62
CA GLY A 18 -26.77 18.42 21.61
C GLY A 18 -28.05 19.28 21.52
N GLY A 19 -28.01 20.44 20.86
CA GLY A 19 -29.22 21.21 20.53
C GLY A 19 -30.11 21.59 21.72
N ALA A 20 -29.53 21.89 22.88
CA ALA A 20 -30.28 22.13 24.11
C ALA A 20 -31.03 23.48 24.07
N GLY A 21 -32.33 23.44 23.75
CA GLY A 21 -33.28 24.53 24.01
C GLY A 21 -33.41 25.60 22.92
N GLU A 22 -32.80 25.42 21.75
CA GLU A 22 -32.96 26.36 20.63
C GLU A 22 -34.29 26.18 19.91
N GLN A 23 -34.98 27.30 19.66
CA GLN A 23 -36.20 27.28 18.84
C GLN A 23 -35.84 26.92 17.39
N PRO A 24 -36.50 25.90 16.79
CA PRO A 24 -36.31 25.54 15.39
C PRO A 24 -36.53 26.74 14.46
N GLY A 25 -35.63 26.95 13.50
CA GLY A 25 -35.70 28.08 12.56
C GLY A 25 -35.23 29.44 13.13
N SER A 26 -34.77 29.49 14.38
CA SER A 26 -34.07 30.67 14.90
C SER A 26 -32.71 30.86 14.24
N GLN A 27 -32.17 32.10 14.25
CA GLN A 27 -30.80 32.35 13.77
C GLN A 27 -29.76 31.46 14.46
N ALA A 28 -29.93 31.19 15.76
CA ALA A 28 -29.05 30.29 16.51
C ALA A 28 -29.02 28.88 15.91
N SER A 29 -30.19 28.33 15.57
CA SER A 29 -30.33 27.02 14.93
C SER A 29 -29.63 26.98 13.55
N TYR A 30 -29.74 28.04 12.75
CA TYR A 30 -29.06 28.13 11.45
C TYR A 30 -27.53 28.17 11.59
N TRP A 31 -27.02 28.94 12.54
CA TRP A 31 -25.58 29.01 12.82
C TRP A 31 -25.04 27.67 13.32
N ARG A 32 -25.77 27.00 14.21
CA ARG A 32 -25.45 25.66 14.70
C ARG A 32 -25.38 24.65 13.55
N GLU A 33 -26.40 24.59 12.69
CA GLU A 33 -26.39 23.70 11.52
C GLU A 33 -25.21 23.95 10.59
N THR A 34 -24.87 25.22 10.38
CA THR A 34 -23.73 25.59 9.54
C THR A 34 -22.42 25.12 10.16
N GLU A 35 -22.24 25.28 11.46
CA GLU A 35 -21.05 24.81 12.17
C GLU A 35 -20.98 23.28 12.22
N ILE A 36 -22.11 22.58 12.42
CA ILE A 36 -22.20 21.11 12.31
C ILE A 36 -21.69 20.66 10.94
N LYS A 37 -22.20 21.26 9.86
CA LYS A 37 -21.78 20.93 8.49
C LYS A 37 -20.29 21.19 8.28
N ARG A 38 -19.77 22.31 8.81
CA ARG A 38 -18.33 22.63 8.74
C ARG A 38 -17.48 21.58 9.45
N ARG A 39 -17.85 21.17 10.66
CA ARG A 39 -17.13 20.16 11.44
C ARG A 39 -17.17 18.79 10.77
N LEU A 40 -18.34 18.38 10.28
CA LEU A 40 -18.50 17.14 9.51
C LEU A 40 -17.63 17.14 8.25
N TYR A 41 -17.62 18.25 7.51
CA TYR A 41 -16.77 18.39 6.33
C TYR A 41 -15.28 18.26 6.69
N LEU A 42 -14.81 18.92 7.74
CA LEU A 42 -13.42 18.82 8.19
C LEU A 42 -13.05 17.40 8.63
N LEU A 43 -13.96 16.72 9.32
CA LEU A 43 -13.76 15.33 9.74
C LEU A 43 -13.66 14.39 8.53
N GLN A 44 -14.59 14.50 7.59
CA GLN A 44 -14.58 13.73 6.35
C GLN A 44 -13.33 14.01 5.51
N LYS A 45 -12.93 15.28 5.41
CA LYS A 45 -11.70 15.67 4.72
C LYS A 45 -10.47 14.99 5.34
N ARG A 46 -10.32 15.02 6.66
CA ARG A 46 -9.19 14.37 7.36
C ARG A 46 -9.19 12.86 7.15
N ALA A 47 -10.35 12.22 7.29
CA ALA A 47 -10.50 10.78 7.03
C ALA A 47 -10.09 10.43 5.59
N LEU A 48 -10.50 11.22 4.60
CA LEU A 48 -10.12 11.02 3.21
C LEU A 48 -8.62 11.22 2.97
N GLU A 49 -8.03 12.27 3.56
CA GLU A 49 -6.59 12.52 3.49
C GLU A 49 -5.77 11.35 4.06
N GLU A 50 -6.23 10.74 5.16
CA GLU A 50 -5.59 9.56 5.73
C GLU A 50 -5.76 8.32 4.83
N GLN A 51 -6.93 8.11 4.24
CA GLN A 51 -7.15 7.03 3.28
C GLN A 51 -6.27 7.16 2.04
N VAL A 52 -6.09 8.38 1.52
CA VAL A 52 -5.19 8.65 0.39
C VAL A 52 -3.75 8.31 0.76
N LYS A 53 -3.29 8.71 1.96
CA LYS A 53 -1.95 8.37 2.45
C LYS A 53 -1.76 6.86 2.59
N ALA A 54 -2.74 6.16 3.16
CA ALA A 54 -2.71 4.70 3.29
C ALA A 54 -2.63 4.00 1.92
N THR A 55 -3.42 4.48 0.95
CA THR A 55 -3.42 3.94 -0.42
C THR A 55 -2.09 4.19 -1.12
N ALA A 56 -1.50 5.38 -0.96
CA ALA A 56 -0.17 5.69 -1.50
C ALA A 56 0.93 4.80 -0.91
N THR A 57 0.87 4.49 0.39
CA THR A 57 1.80 3.53 1.01
C THR A 57 1.61 2.11 0.48
N GLN A 58 0.38 1.67 0.23
CA GLN A 58 0.10 0.36 -0.36
C GLN A 58 0.62 0.27 -1.81
N GLN A 59 0.44 1.30 -2.62
CA GLN A 59 0.98 1.33 -3.99
C GLN A 59 2.50 1.16 -3.99
N LYS A 60 3.22 1.90 -3.13
CA LYS A 60 4.68 1.77 -3.00
C LYS A 60 5.09 0.37 -2.57
N ALA A 61 4.36 -0.26 -1.65
CA ALA A 61 4.64 -1.63 -1.22
C ALA A 61 4.45 -2.65 -2.36
N ILE A 62 3.39 -2.48 -3.17
CA ILE A 62 3.13 -3.33 -4.35
C ILE A 62 4.23 -3.16 -5.39
N GLU A 63 4.67 -1.93 -5.65
CA GLU A 63 5.78 -1.66 -6.58
C GLU A 63 7.08 -2.33 -6.12
N ALA A 64 7.42 -2.20 -4.83
CA ALA A 64 8.59 -2.86 -4.25
C ALA A 64 8.49 -4.40 -4.36
N GLN A 65 7.30 -4.96 -4.07
CA GLN A 65 7.06 -6.39 -4.21
C GLN A 65 7.21 -6.85 -5.67
N ARG A 66 6.76 -6.04 -6.63
CA ARG A 66 6.88 -6.34 -8.06
C ARG A 66 8.34 -6.40 -8.49
N GLU A 67 9.16 -5.45 -8.07
CA GLU A 67 10.60 -5.43 -8.38
C GLU A 67 11.33 -6.60 -7.72
N ALA A 68 11.02 -6.91 -6.46
CA ALA A 68 11.58 -8.08 -5.78
C ALA A 68 11.23 -9.39 -6.52
N THR A 69 9.99 -9.53 -6.99
CA THR A 69 9.54 -10.69 -7.77
C THR A 69 10.27 -10.78 -9.11
N LYS A 70 10.49 -9.66 -9.80
CA LYS A 70 11.28 -9.64 -11.05
C LYS A 70 12.71 -10.11 -10.81
N ALA A 71 13.36 -9.59 -9.76
CA ALA A 71 14.72 -9.99 -9.40
C ALA A 71 14.81 -11.49 -9.06
N GLN A 72 13.84 -12.00 -8.30
CA GLN A 72 13.76 -13.43 -7.99
C GLN A 72 13.60 -14.28 -9.25
N ASN A 73 12.73 -13.87 -10.17
CA ASN A 73 12.52 -14.58 -11.44
C ASN A 73 13.78 -14.60 -12.31
N ALA A 74 14.53 -13.50 -12.35
CA ALA A 74 15.81 -13.43 -13.04
C ALA A 74 16.84 -14.40 -12.42
N ALA A 75 16.98 -14.39 -11.09
CA ALA A 75 17.86 -15.32 -10.37
C ALA A 75 17.47 -16.78 -10.62
N VAL A 76 16.17 -17.11 -10.61
CA VAL A 76 15.68 -18.46 -10.93
C VAL A 76 16.00 -18.85 -12.38
N ALA A 77 15.89 -17.92 -13.33
CA ALA A 77 16.23 -18.17 -14.73
C ALA A 77 17.72 -18.49 -14.90
N GLU A 78 18.60 -17.74 -14.22
CA GLU A 78 20.04 -17.98 -14.20
C GLU A 78 20.36 -19.33 -13.57
N MET A 79 19.77 -19.66 -12.41
CA MET A 79 19.95 -20.97 -11.77
C MET A 79 19.51 -22.12 -12.67
N ARG A 80 18.39 -21.97 -13.40
CA ARG A 80 17.95 -22.97 -14.39
C ARG A 80 18.97 -23.15 -15.51
N HIS A 81 19.58 -22.07 -15.98
CA HIS A 81 20.61 -22.14 -17.01
C HIS A 81 21.87 -22.86 -16.49
N GLN A 82 22.34 -22.49 -15.30
CA GLN A 82 23.48 -23.14 -14.65
C GLN A 82 23.22 -24.63 -14.40
N SER A 83 22.02 -24.99 -13.94
CA SER A 83 21.62 -26.38 -13.72
C SER A 83 21.69 -27.22 -15.01
N LYS A 84 21.25 -26.67 -16.16
CA LYS A 84 21.37 -27.34 -17.46
C LYS A 84 22.83 -27.55 -17.87
N ILE A 85 23.68 -26.54 -17.70
CA ILE A 85 25.11 -26.65 -18.03
C ILE A 85 25.74 -27.75 -17.17
N MET A 86 25.50 -27.72 -15.85
CA MET A 86 26.04 -28.70 -14.93
C MET A 86 25.65 -30.13 -15.30
N PHE A 87 24.39 -30.35 -15.69
CA PHE A 87 23.91 -31.66 -16.15
C PHE A 87 24.71 -32.18 -17.36
N TRP A 88 24.91 -31.34 -18.37
CA TRP A 88 25.68 -31.72 -19.55
C TRP A 88 27.18 -31.90 -19.26
N SER A 89 27.75 -31.10 -18.37
CA SER A 89 29.14 -31.27 -17.92
C SER A 89 29.35 -32.63 -17.23
N VAL A 90 28.41 -33.07 -16.39
CA VAL A 90 28.47 -34.39 -15.75
C VAL A 90 28.45 -35.51 -16.79
N ILE A 91 27.53 -35.45 -17.76
CA ILE A 91 27.47 -36.42 -18.87
C ILE A 91 28.80 -36.45 -19.63
N GLY A 92 29.37 -35.29 -19.93
CA GLY A 92 30.66 -35.18 -20.63
C GLY A 92 31.79 -35.89 -19.89
N ILE A 93 31.91 -35.68 -18.57
CA ILE A 93 32.93 -36.36 -17.74
C ILE A 93 32.75 -37.88 -17.81
N PHE A 94 31.54 -38.38 -17.63
CA PHE A 94 31.28 -39.82 -17.74
C PHE A 94 31.62 -40.38 -19.12
N ALA A 95 31.27 -39.67 -20.20
CA ALA A 95 31.62 -40.08 -21.55
C ALA A 95 33.15 -40.14 -21.74
N THR A 96 33.89 -39.14 -21.27
CA THR A 96 35.36 -39.15 -21.35
C THR A 96 35.98 -40.28 -20.54
N ALA A 97 35.44 -40.61 -19.37
CA ALA A 97 35.90 -41.74 -18.56
C ALA A 97 35.66 -43.08 -19.28
N VAL A 98 34.50 -43.25 -19.92
CA VAL A 98 34.19 -44.44 -20.73
C VAL A 98 35.14 -44.58 -21.91
N VAL A 99 35.40 -43.50 -22.65
CA VAL A 99 36.37 -43.52 -23.77
C VAL A 99 37.77 -43.89 -23.28
N THR A 100 38.19 -43.36 -22.14
CA THR A 100 39.50 -43.66 -21.54
C THR A 100 39.60 -45.15 -21.15
N LEU A 101 38.53 -45.72 -20.57
CA LEU A 101 38.46 -47.15 -20.25
C LEU A 101 38.54 -48.03 -21.50
N ILE A 102 37.83 -47.68 -22.56
CA ILE A 102 37.86 -48.43 -23.83
C ILE A 102 39.26 -48.38 -24.44
N ALA A 103 39.89 -47.19 -24.47
CA ALA A 103 41.25 -47.03 -24.98
C ALA A 103 42.25 -47.92 -24.22
N ALA A 104 42.16 -47.96 -22.88
CA ALA A 104 43.01 -48.81 -22.04
C ALA A 104 42.78 -50.31 -22.23
N PHE A 105 41.60 -50.73 -22.72
CA PHE A 105 41.29 -52.14 -22.99
C PHE A 105 41.74 -52.61 -24.38
N ILE A 106 41.86 -51.67 -25.33
CA ILE A 106 42.28 -51.95 -26.71
C ILE A 106 43.81 -51.82 -26.87
N SER A 107 44.46 -51.00 -26.05
CA SER A 107 45.93 -50.88 -25.96
C SER A 107 46.57 -52.07 -25.26
#